data_AF-A0A923Z754-F1
#
_entry.id   AF-A0A923Z754-F1
#
_cell.length_a   1.000
_cell.length_b   1.000
_cell.length_c   1.000
_cell.angle_alpha   90.00
_cell.angle_beta   90.00
_cell.angle_gamma   90.00
#
_symmetry.space_group_name_H-M   'P 1'
#
loop_
_entity.id
_entity.type
_entity.pdbx_description
1 polymer ?
#
loop_
_entity_poly.entity_id
_entity_poly.type
_entity_poly.pdbx_seq_one_letter_code
_entity_poly.pdbx_strand_id
1 'polypeptide(L)' 'RVFDPAHPHFHCTCNREKVGNMLKMLGKPEVDSALDELGLLAIDCDFCGQHYEFDKVDCAQLFAAETTVEALQPPNPIKH' A
#
# COMPACT_ATOMS: atom_id res chain seq x y z
N ARG A 1 26.93 -19.48 -28.11
CA ARG A 1 26.71 -19.86 -26.70
C ARG A 1 25.22 -20.11 -26.53
N VAL A 2 24.82 -21.29 -26.07
CA VAL A 2 23.42 -21.61 -25.76
C VAL A 2 23.27 -21.57 -24.23
N PHE A 3 22.18 -21.01 -23.75
CA PHE A 3 21.86 -20.92 -22.32
C PHE A 3 20.82 -21.97 -21.94
N ASP A 4 20.84 -22.39 -20.69
CA ASP A 4 19.83 -23.29 -20.14
C ASP A 4 18.44 -22.63 -20.12
N PRO A 5 17.37 -23.40 -20.37
CA PRO A 5 16.01 -22.87 -20.43
C PRO A 5 15.54 -22.37 -19.05
N ALA A 6 15.18 -21.09 -18.97
CA ALA A 6 14.50 -20.52 -17.81
C ALA A 6 12.98 -20.76 -17.90
N HIS A 7 12.39 -21.12 -16.76
CA HIS A 7 10.95 -21.32 -16.64
C HIS A 7 10.35 -20.12 -15.92
N PRO A 8 9.53 -19.29 -16.60
CA PRO A 8 8.88 -18.18 -15.95
C PRO A 8 7.78 -18.69 -15.02
N HIS A 9 7.65 -18.02 -13.88
CA HIS A 9 6.59 -18.26 -12.91
C HIS A 9 5.88 -16.96 -12.59
N PHE A 10 4.60 -17.05 -12.23
CA PHE A 10 3.86 -15.90 -11.75
C PHE A 10 4.43 -15.42 -10.41
N HIS A 11 4.60 -14.11 -10.27
CA HIS A 11 5.02 -13.47 -9.03
C HIS A 11 4.28 -12.14 -8.84
N CYS A 12 3.47 -12.04 -7.79
CA CYS A 12 2.86 -10.79 -7.38
C CYS A 12 3.74 -10.11 -6.32
N THR A 13 3.87 -8.79 -6.42
CA THR A 13 4.65 -7.98 -5.48
C THR A 13 3.78 -7.19 -4.50
N CYS A 14 2.48 -7.51 -4.41
CA CYS A 14 1.61 -6.87 -3.42
C CYS A 14 2.13 -7.14 -2.02
N ASN A 15 1.99 -6.16 -1.15
CA ASN A 15 2.28 -6.29 0.27
C ASN A 15 1.43 -5.25 1.02
N ARG A 16 1.38 -5.39 2.36
CA ARG A 16 0.59 -4.51 3.22
C ARG A 16 0.99 -3.03 3.08
N GLU A 17 2.28 -2.74 2.88
CA GLU A 17 2.78 -1.37 2.73
C GLU A 17 2.23 -0.70 1.45
N LYS A 18 2.27 -1.39 0.31
CA LYS A 18 1.73 -0.88 -0.96
C LYS A 18 0.22 -0.65 -0.87
N VAL A 19 -0.51 -1.56 -0.23
CA VAL A 19 -1.96 -1.41 0.00
C VAL A 19 -2.23 -0.25 0.96
N GLY A 20 -1.43 -0.10 2.02
CA GLY A 20 -1.51 1.04 2.93
C GLY A 20 -1.25 2.37 2.21
N ASN A 21 -0.26 2.43 1.32
CA ASN A 21 0.02 3.62 0.52
C ASN A 21 -1.14 3.96 -0.44
N MET A 22 -1.82 2.95 -0.99
CA MET A 22 -3.04 3.16 -1.78
C MET A 22 -4.15 3.80 -0.92
N LEU A 23 -4.36 3.32 0.32
CA LEU A 23 -5.30 3.92 1.26
C LEU A 23 -4.92 5.36 1.62
N LYS A 24 -3.63 5.67 1.76
CA LYS A 24 -3.16 7.04 1.98
C LYS A 24 -3.51 7.96 0.81
N MET A 25 -3.39 7.48 -0.43
CA MET A 25 -3.74 8.25 -1.63
C MET A 25 -5.23 8.59 -1.73
N LEU A 26 -6.12 7.74 -1.19
CA LEU A 26 -7.55 8.05 -1.03
C LEU A 26 -7.79 9.22 -0.06
N GLY A 27 -6.93 9.34 0.95
CA GLY A 27 -6.97 10.39 1.95
C GLY A 27 -7.72 9.97 3.21
N LYS A 28 -7.33 10.60 4.32
CA LYS A 28 -7.87 10.31 5.65
C LYS A 28 -9.40 10.43 5.75
N PRO A 29 -10.07 11.47 5.20
CA PRO A 29 -11.51 11.62 5.34
C PRO A 29 -12.31 10.45 4.74
N GLU A 30 -11.88 9.95 3.58
CA GLU A 30 -12.54 8.84 2.88
C GLU A 30 -12.33 7.52 3.64
N VAL A 31 -11.11 7.28 4.11
CA VAL A 31 -10.77 6.09 4.90
C VAL A 31 -11.53 6.07 6.24
N ASP A 32 -11.58 7.21 6.95
CA ASP A 32 -12.28 7.32 8.22
C ASP A 32 -13.80 7.12 8.04
N SER A 33 -14.38 7.70 6.98
CA SER A 33 -15.81 7.53 6.65
C SER A 33 -16.15 6.07 6.36
N ALA A 34 -15.33 5.39 5.54
CA ALA A 34 -15.54 3.97 5.24
C ALA A 34 -15.39 3.08 6.50
N LEU A 35 -14.48 3.41 7.40
CA LEU A 35 -14.31 2.70 8.68
C LEU A 35 -15.46 2.91 9.65
N ASP A 36 -16.09 4.09 9.66
CA ASP A 36 -17.23 4.34 10.50
C ASP A 36 -18.48 3.58 10.03
N GLU A 37 -18.60 3.31 8.73
CA GLU A 37 -19.68 2.49 8.17
C GLU A 37 -19.40 0.98 8.30
N LEU A 38 -18.19 0.54 7.98
CA LEU A 38 -17.86 -0.89 7.83
C LEU A 38 -17.15 -1.50 9.04
N GLY A 39 -16.56 -0.67 9.91
CA GLY A 39 -15.75 -1.10 11.06
C GLY A 39 -14.34 -1.60 10.71
N LEU A 40 -14.15 -2.11 9.49
CA LEU A 40 -12.87 -2.58 8.94
C LEU A 40 -12.82 -2.33 7.43
N LEU A 41 -11.61 -2.16 6.89
CA LEU A 41 -11.37 -2.10 5.45
C LEU A 41 -10.72 -3.40 4.97
N ALA A 42 -11.37 -4.04 4.00
CA ALA A 42 -10.93 -5.27 3.38
C ALA A 42 -10.59 -5.02 1.91
N ILE A 43 -9.37 -5.41 1.49
CA ILE A 43 -8.87 -5.19 0.13
C ILE A 43 -8.32 -6.51 -0.40
N ASP A 44 -8.86 -6.94 -1.52
CA ASP A 44 -8.34 -8.07 -2.29
C ASP A 44 -7.39 -7.58 -3.39
N CYS A 45 -6.25 -8.25 -3.53
CA CYS A 45 -5.36 -7.98 -4.65
C CYS A 45 -5.90 -8.63 -5.92
N ASP A 46 -6.28 -7.84 -6.92
CA ASP A 46 -6.80 -8.32 -8.21
C ASP A 46 -5.86 -9.29 -8.97
N PHE A 47 -4.56 -9.25 -8.67
CA PHE A 47 -3.57 -10.08 -9.35
C PHE A 47 -3.36 -11.45 -8.71
N CYS A 48 -3.36 -11.53 -7.38
CA CYS A 48 -3.02 -12.77 -6.67
C CYS A 48 -4.08 -13.22 -5.65
N GLY A 49 -5.15 -12.44 -5.47
CA GLY A 49 -6.24 -12.73 -4.54
C GLY A 49 -5.85 -12.65 -3.06
N GLN A 50 -4.68 -12.09 -2.73
CA GLN A 50 -4.29 -11.89 -1.33
C GLN A 50 -5.23 -10.87 -0.67
N HIS A 51 -5.72 -11.23 0.52
CA HIS A 51 -6.62 -10.41 1.32
C HIS A 51 -5.85 -9.58 2.35
N TYR A 52 -6.16 -8.28 2.43
CA TYR A 52 -5.58 -7.36 3.39
C TYR A 52 -6.69 -6.65 4.17
N GLU A 53 -6.66 -6.80 5.49
CA GLU A 53 -7.58 -6.11 6.40
C GLU A 53 -6.86 -4.98 7.13
N PHE A 54 -7.53 -3.85 7.27
CA PHE A 54 -7.08 -2.70 8.03
C PHE A 54 -8.17 -2.29 9.00
N ASP A 55 -7.86 -2.36 10.29
CA ASP A 55 -8.75 -1.87 11.35
C ASP A 55 -8.53 -0.36 11.63
N LYS A 56 -9.27 0.18 12.60
CA LYS A 56 -9.12 1.60 13.00
C LYS A 56 -7.72 1.95 13.48
N VAL A 57 -7.00 1.02 14.13
CA VAL A 57 -5.64 1.25 14.63
C VAL A 57 -4.65 1.26 13.48
N ASP A 58 -4.76 0.30 12.55
CA ASP A 58 -3.95 0.24 11.35
C ASP A 58 -4.08 1.52 10.52
N CYS A 59 -5.31 1.94 10.25
CA CYS A 59 -5.58 3.16 9.49
C CYS A 59 -5.08 4.42 10.20
N ALA A 60 -5.21 4.50 11.53
CA ALA A 60 -4.64 5.60 12.30
C ALA A 60 -3.11 5.66 12.15
N GLN A 61 -2.42 4.52 12.13
CA GLN A 61 -0.97 4.45 11.93
C GLN A 61 -0.54 4.89 10.52
N LEU A 62 -1.33 4.59 9.48
CA LEU A 62 -1.05 5.00 8.11
C LEU A 62 -0.87 6.53 8.00
N PHE A 63 -1.73 7.30 8.69
CA PHE A 63 -1.71 8.77 8.65
C PHE A 63 -0.88 9.41 9.76
N ALA A 64 -0.51 8.68 10.81
CA ALA A 64 0.37 9.20 11.87
C ALA A 64 1.81 9.41 11.37
N ALA A 65 2.27 8.64 10.39
CA ALA A 65 3.65 8.68 9.90
C ALA A 65 3.98 9.96 9.09
N GLU A 66 2.99 10.58 8.43
CA GLU A 66 3.20 11.77 7.57
C GLU A 66 3.71 12.99 8.33
N THR A 67 3.45 13.08 9.64
CA THR A 67 3.94 14.20 10.45
C THR A 67 5.46 14.19 10.65
N THR A 68 6.16 13.09 10.31
CA THR A 68 7.61 12.96 10.56
C THR A 68 8.49 12.86 9.31
N VAL A 69 7.95 12.45 8.15
CA VAL A 69 8.75 12.26 6.92
C VAL A 69 8.78 13.47 5.99
N GLU A 70 7.79 14.36 6.02
CA GLU A 70 7.81 15.60 5.23
C GLU A 70 8.96 16.55 5.64
N ALA A 71 9.43 16.46 6.89
CA ALA A 71 10.47 17.32 7.45
C ALA A 71 11.90 16.86 7.13
N LEU A 72 12.10 15.67 6.55
CA LEU A 72 13.42 15.04 6.38
C LEU A 72 13.77 14.63 4.94
N GLN A 73 12.87 14.81 3.97
CA GLN A 73 13.15 14.42 2.59
C GLN A 73 13.84 15.56 1.80
N PRO A 74 15.12 15.45 1.41
CA PRO A 74 15.69 16.37 0.43
C PRO A 74 15.02 16.16 -0.94
N PRO A 75 14.92 17.21 -1.78
CA PRO A 75 14.30 17.10 -3.10
C PRO A 75 15.00 16.03 -3.92
N ASN A 76 14.25 15.01 -4.33
CA ASN A 76 14.76 13.94 -5.18
C ASN A 76 15.05 14.53 -6.58
N PRO A 77 16.30 14.50 -7.07
CA PRO A 77 16.60 15.03 -8.38
C PRO A 77 15.93 14.15 -9.44
N ILE A 78 15.00 14.75 -10.18
CA ILE A 78 14.37 14.19 -11.37
C ILE A 78 15.51 13.76 -12.32
N LYS A 79 15.63 12.45 -12.58
CA LYS A 79 16.47 11.96 -13.68
C LYS A 79 15.64 12.02 -14.96
N HIS A 80 16.13 12.80 -15.93
CA HIS A 80 15.62 12.91 -17.30
C HIS A 80 15.70 11.58 -18.06
#